data_AF-A0A8B7E6J7-F1
#
_entry.id   AF-A0A8B7E6J7-F1
#
_cell.length_a   1.000
_cell.length_b   1.000
_cell.length_c   1.000
_cell.angle_alpha   90.00
_cell.angle_beta   90.00
_cell.angle_gamma   90.00
#
_symmetry.space_group_name_H-M   'P 1'
#
loop_
_entity.id
_entity.type
_entity.pdbx_description
1 polymer ?
#
loop_
_entity_poly.entity_id
_entity_poly.type
_entity_poly.pdbx_seq_one_letter_code
_entity_poly.pdbx_strand_id
1 'polypeptide(L)'
;SKMFELLHLQNLEFQYGDKELDKAVQFLHHFGSILHFNVPALNDFYFFNPQWLCDILVFMMKIIPSQTNGFVKIMDIKRNLVEERFPISKGIELLNSFDIAVMLSKNELFVPSLLPVNEKTTCKNNLQNEVYRRQYLMSFVPSGFWFMLIK
;
A
#
# COMPACT_ATOMS: atom_id res chain seq x y z
N SER A 1 -22.14 7.68 -3.37
CA SER A 1 -21.17 6.98 -2.51
C SER A 1 -21.95 6.15 -1.49
N LYS A 2 -21.47 4.95 -1.13
CA LYS A 2 -22.16 3.99 -0.24
C LYS A 2 -22.46 4.56 1.16
N MET A 3 -21.71 5.57 1.60
CA MET A 3 -22.01 6.29 2.85
C MET A 3 -23.27 7.15 2.76
N PHE A 4 -23.50 7.86 1.64
CA PHE A 4 -24.74 8.63 1.48
C PHE A 4 -25.95 7.70 1.45
N GLU A 5 -25.83 6.52 0.83
CA GLU A 5 -26.87 5.49 0.91
C GLU A 5 -27.12 5.05 2.37
N LEU A 6 -26.07 4.77 3.15
CA LEU A 6 -26.21 4.36 4.55
C LEU A 6 -26.75 5.47 5.47
N LEU A 7 -26.36 6.72 5.26
CA LEU A 7 -26.83 7.86 6.05
C LEU A 7 -28.27 8.23 5.70
N HIS A 8 -28.66 8.16 4.43
CA HIS A 8 -30.05 8.29 4.02
C HIS A 8 -30.92 7.15 4.57
N LEU A 9 -30.41 5.91 4.60
CA LEU A 9 -31.11 4.78 5.24
C LEU A 9 -31.28 4.94 6.76
N GLN A 10 -30.43 5.74 7.41
CA GLN A 10 -30.51 6.05 8.84
C GLN A 10 -31.38 7.28 9.16
N ASN A 11 -32.09 7.88 8.18
CA ASN A 11 -32.88 9.11 8.36
C ASN A 11 -32.10 10.29 8.96
N LEU A 12 -30.76 10.29 8.81
CA LEU A 12 -29.94 11.45 9.15
C LEU A 12 -30.04 12.44 8.00
N GLU A 13 -31.09 13.25 7.99
CA GLU A 13 -31.16 14.44 7.14
C GLU A 13 -30.06 15.41 7.60
N PHE A 14 -28.94 15.43 6.89
CA PHE A 14 -27.94 16.47 7.13
C PHE A 14 -28.56 17.83 6.79
N GLN A 15 -28.42 18.79 7.70
CA GLN A 15 -28.76 20.19 7.42
C GLN A 15 -27.91 20.79 6.29
N TYR A 16 -26.84 20.11 5.90
CA TYR A 16 -25.89 20.48 4.85
C TYR A 16 -25.83 19.38 3.77
N GLY A 17 -25.83 19.77 2.49
CA GLY A 17 -25.88 18.81 1.38
C GLY A 17 -24.64 17.92 1.25
N ASP A 18 -24.75 16.82 0.51
CA ASP A 18 -23.70 15.79 0.33
C ASP A 18 -22.30 16.32 0.04
N LYS A 19 -22.20 17.42 -0.72
CA LYS A 19 -20.92 18.06 -1.09
C LYS A 19 -20.17 18.66 0.11
N GLU A 20 -20.88 19.12 1.13
CA GLU A 20 -20.27 19.72 2.32
C GLU A 20 -19.75 18.66 3.27
N LEU A 21 -20.48 17.56 3.40
CA LEU A 21 -20.02 16.37 4.13
C LEU A 21 -18.75 15.80 3.48
N ASP A 22 -18.72 15.63 2.15
CA ASP A 22 -17.52 15.17 1.45
C ASP A 22 -16.31 16.09 1.71
N LYS A 23 -16.51 17.40 1.72
CA LYS A 23 -15.44 18.37 2.07
C LYS A 23 -14.97 18.20 3.51
N ALA A 24 -15.89 18.03 4.46
CA ALA A 24 -15.54 17.82 5.86
C ALA A 24 -14.76 16.51 6.05
N VAL A 25 -15.19 15.42 5.39
CA VAL A 25 -14.48 14.14 5.40
C VAL A 25 -13.08 14.28 4.82
N GLN A 26 -12.93 14.94 3.67
CA GLN A 26 -11.63 15.18 3.05
C GLN A 26 -10.72 16.04 3.92
N PHE A 27 -11.28 17.05 4.60
CA PHE A 27 -10.55 17.90 5.53
C PHE A 27 -10.03 17.09 6.73
N LEU A 28 -10.88 16.30 7.37
CA LEU A 28 -10.50 15.46 8.50
C LEU A 28 -9.51 14.35 8.09
N HIS A 29 -9.64 13.84 6.86
CA HIS A 29 -8.69 12.91 6.25
C HIS A 29 -7.31 13.52 6.06
N HIS A 30 -7.24 14.71 5.48
CA HIS A 30 -5.96 15.43 5.32
C HIS A 30 -5.31 15.77 6.66
N PHE A 31 -6.11 16.11 7.67
CA PHE A 31 -5.59 16.39 9.00
C PHE A 31 -5.15 15.12 9.75
N GLY A 32 -5.62 13.95 9.31
CA GLY A 32 -5.30 12.67 9.94
C GLY A 32 -6.10 12.36 11.20
N SER A 33 -7.25 13.02 11.43
CA SER A 33 -8.15 12.69 12.57
C SER A 33 -8.96 11.42 12.32
N ILE A 34 -9.42 11.25 11.08
CA ILE A 34 -10.09 10.05 10.57
C ILE A 34 -9.51 9.75 9.19
N LEU A 35 -9.54 8.50 8.74
CA LEU A 35 -9.11 8.17 7.39
C LEU A 35 -10.28 7.64 6.56
N HIS A 36 -10.36 8.05 5.30
CA HIS A 36 -11.32 7.56 4.33
C HIS A 36 -10.57 7.18 3.06
N PHE A 37 -10.64 5.91 2.66
CA PHE A 37 -9.99 5.42 1.44
C PHE A 37 -11.04 4.81 0.52
N ASN A 38 -10.92 5.13 -0.77
CA ASN A 38 -11.70 4.50 -1.81
C ASN A 38 -10.86 3.43 -2.51
N VAL A 39 -10.44 2.41 -1.75
CA VAL A 39 -9.63 1.29 -2.26
C VAL A 39 -10.32 -0.04 -1.98
N PRO A 40 -10.27 -1.02 -2.90
CA PRO A 40 -10.99 -2.30 -2.75
C PRO A 40 -10.80 -2.97 -1.39
N ALA A 41 -9.57 -2.96 -0.86
CA ALA A 41 -9.20 -3.56 0.42
C ALA A 41 -9.99 -3.01 1.62
N LEU A 42 -10.40 -1.74 1.52
CA LEU A 42 -10.96 -0.94 2.61
C LEU A 42 -12.40 -0.49 2.34
N ASN A 43 -12.99 -0.83 1.20
CA ASN A 43 -14.33 -0.36 0.81
C ASN A 43 -15.50 -0.89 1.68
N ASP A 44 -15.23 -1.83 2.59
CA ASP A 44 -16.21 -2.34 3.55
C ASP A 44 -16.41 -1.41 4.75
N PHE A 45 -15.48 -0.50 5.02
CA PHE A 45 -15.57 0.46 6.11
C PHE A 45 -15.38 1.87 5.57
N TYR A 46 -16.19 2.79 6.08
CA TYR A 46 -16.17 4.17 5.58
C TYR A 46 -15.09 5.02 6.25
N PHE A 47 -14.90 4.87 7.57
CA PHE A 47 -13.87 5.58 8.33
C PHE A 47 -12.95 4.62 9.05
N PHE A 48 -11.68 4.98 9.12
CA PHE A 48 -10.67 4.26 9.88
C PHE A 48 -10.02 5.16 10.92
N ASN A 49 -9.72 4.56 12.08
CA ASN A 49 -8.80 5.16 13.02
C ASN A 49 -7.38 5.08 12.43
N PRO A 50 -6.64 6.20 12.32
CA PRO A 50 -5.27 6.19 11.82
C PRO A 50 -4.34 5.23 12.56
N GLN A 51 -4.49 5.12 13.89
CA GLN A 51 -3.67 4.21 14.70
C GLN A 51 -3.92 2.75 14.30
N TRP A 52 -5.18 2.36 14.09
CA TRP A 52 -5.52 1.00 13.68
C TRP A 52 -4.90 0.63 12.33
N LEU A 53 -4.92 1.55 11.36
CA LEU A 53 -4.28 1.32 10.06
C LEU A 53 -2.78 1.11 10.23
N CYS A 54 -2.11 1.95 11.02
CA CYS A 54 -0.69 1.80 11.33
C CYS A 54 -0.40 0.44 11.98
N ASP A 55 -1.21 0.02 12.95
CA ASP A 55 -1.04 -1.26 13.65
C ASP A 55 -1.16 -2.45 12.70
N ILE A 56 -2.13 -2.40 11.77
CA ILE A 56 -2.29 -3.43 10.73
C ILE A 56 -1.12 -3.44 9.76
N LEU A 57 -0.64 -2.28 9.29
CA LEU A 57 0.51 -2.21 8.39
C LEU A 57 1.79 -2.73 9.06
N VAL A 58 2.03 -2.37 10.33
CA VAL A 58 3.15 -2.89 11.13
C VAL A 58 3.02 -4.41 11.32
N PHE A 59 1.81 -4.90 11.62
CA PHE A 59 1.56 -6.33 11.72
C PHE A 59 1.87 -7.06 10.41
N MET A 60 1.40 -6.55 9.27
CA MET A 60 1.68 -7.10 7.95
C MET A 60 3.18 -7.13 7.64
N MET A 61 3.91 -6.08 7.99
CA MET A 61 5.38 -6.04 7.81
C MET A 61 6.12 -7.04 8.70
N LYS A 62 5.61 -7.32 9.92
CA LYS A 62 6.21 -8.30 10.83
C LYS A 62 6.04 -9.74 10.37
N ILE A 63 4.92 -10.08 9.75
CA ILE A 63 4.65 -11.44 9.25
C ILE A 63 5.36 -11.72 7.93
N ILE A 64 5.73 -10.68 7.17
CA ILE A 64 6.52 -10.84 5.95
C ILE A 64 7.90 -11.40 6.34
N PRO A 65 8.29 -12.58 5.81
CA PRO A 65 9.60 -13.12 6.07
C PRO A 65 10.69 -12.21 5.50
N SER A 66 11.74 -11.97 6.29
CA SER A 66 12.91 -11.20 5.87
C SER A 66 13.74 -11.99 4.86
N GLN A 67 13.36 -11.94 3.58
CA GLN A 67 14.14 -12.50 2.47
C GLN A 67 15.03 -11.44 1.83
N THR A 68 16.30 -11.77 1.60
CA THR A 68 17.32 -10.83 1.09
C THR A 68 17.22 -10.54 -0.42
N ASN A 69 16.13 -10.94 -1.07
CA ASN A 69 15.91 -10.74 -2.51
C ASN A 69 14.68 -9.87 -2.81
N GLY A 70 13.91 -9.44 -1.80
CA GLY A 70 12.69 -8.66 -2.01
C GLY A 70 11.47 -9.47 -2.49
N PHE A 71 11.59 -10.77 -2.76
CA PHE A 71 10.48 -11.61 -3.24
C PHE A 71 9.95 -12.50 -2.12
N VAL A 72 8.63 -12.44 -1.91
CA VAL A 72 7.95 -13.11 -0.81
C VAL A 72 6.78 -13.92 -1.35
N LYS A 73 6.74 -15.22 -1.01
CA LYS A 73 5.59 -16.05 -1.35
C LYS A 73 4.44 -15.79 -0.38
N ILE A 74 3.23 -15.64 -0.89
CA ILE A 74 2.02 -15.45 -0.07
C ILE A 74 1.80 -16.62 0.90
N MET A 75 2.22 -17.83 0.51
CA MET A 75 2.18 -19.01 1.39
C MET A 75 3.04 -18.86 2.64
N ASP A 76 4.18 -18.17 2.55
CA ASP A 76 5.06 -17.97 3.71
C ASP A 76 4.47 -16.91 4.66
N ILE A 77 3.80 -15.89 4.12
CA ILE A 77 3.02 -14.92 4.91
C ILE A 77 1.90 -15.64 5.69
N LYS A 78 1.17 -16.55 5.02
CA LYS A 78 0.11 -17.35 5.65
C LYS A 78 0.63 -18.27 6.76
N ARG A 79 1.82 -18.86 6.58
CA ARG A 79 2.47 -19.72 7.59
C ARG A 79 2.89 -18.95 8.84
N ASN A 80 3.28 -17.69 8.69
CA ASN A 80 3.69 -16.82 9.79
C ASN A 80 2.51 -16.20 10.54
N LEU A 81 1.28 -16.42 10.08
CA LEU A 81 0.09 -15.90 10.71
C LEU A 81 -0.26 -16.74 11.95
N VAL A 82 -0.01 -16.18 13.13
CA VAL A 82 -0.29 -16.83 14.42
C VAL A 82 -1.77 -16.66 14.82
N GLU A 83 -2.39 -15.53 14.44
CA GLU A 83 -3.79 -15.21 14.72
C GLU A 83 -4.43 -14.48 13.53
N GLU A 84 -5.66 -14.84 13.16
CA GLU A 84 -6.46 -14.11 12.16
C GLU A 84 -7.03 -12.81 12.76
N ARG A 85 -6.16 -11.85 13.09
CA ARG A 85 -6.58 -10.49 13.49
C ARG A 85 -7.15 -9.69 12.31
N PHE A 86 -6.72 -10.03 11.11
CA PHE A 86 -7.13 -9.37 9.87
C PHE A 86 -7.03 -10.35 8.69
N PRO A 87 -8.00 -10.36 7.75
CA PRO A 87 -7.92 -11.20 6.58
C PRO A 87 -6.66 -10.92 5.75
N ILE A 88 -5.82 -11.94 5.54
CA ILE A 88 -4.54 -11.78 4.82
C ILE A 88 -4.75 -11.23 3.40
N SER A 89 -5.83 -11.61 2.72
CA SER A 89 -6.15 -11.09 1.38
C SER A 89 -6.27 -9.57 1.37
N LYS A 90 -7.06 -9.02 2.31
CA LYS A 90 -7.18 -7.57 2.50
C LYS A 90 -5.86 -6.95 2.93
N GLY A 91 -5.07 -7.67 3.73
CA GLY A 91 -3.75 -7.21 4.18
C GLY A 91 -2.78 -7.02 3.02
N ILE A 92 -2.78 -7.94 2.07
CA ILE A 92 -1.96 -7.85 0.87
C ILE A 92 -2.45 -6.72 -0.04
N GLU A 93 -3.76 -6.57 -0.23
CA GLU A 93 -4.31 -5.46 -1.02
C GLU A 93 -4.01 -4.10 -0.38
N LEU A 94 -4.00 -4.02 0.96
CA LEU A 94 -3.55 -2.85 1.71
C LEU A 94 -2.10 -2.50 1.38
N LEU A 95 -1.18 -3.46 1.51
CA LEU A 95 0.24 -3.22 1.20
C LEU A 95 0.43 -2.72 -0.25
N ASN A 96 -0.38 -3.22 -1.18
CA ASN A 96 -0.36 -2.79 -2.57
C ASN A 96 -0.97 -1.41 -2.81
N SER A 97 -2.00 -1.05 -2.04
CA SER A 97 -2.66 0.27 -2.11
C SER A 97 -1.80 1.38 -1.50
N PHE A 98 -0.99 1.05 -0.50
CA PHE A 98 -0.11 1.98 0.21
C PHE A 98 1.35 1.97 -0.28
N ASP A 99 1.60 1.36 -1.44
CA ASP A 99 2.93 1.38 -2.06
C ASP A 99 4.05 0.77 -1.20
N ILE A 100 3.69 -0.20 -0.35
CA ILE A 100 4.64 -0.92 0.51
C ILE A 100 5.13 -2.20 -0.18
N ALA A 101 4.23 -2.89 -0.90
CA ALA A 101 4.55 -4.11 -1.61
C ALA A 101 3.68 -4.29 -2.86
N VAL A 102 4.24 -4.83 -3.95
CA VAL A 102 3.53 -5.03 -5.22
C VAL A 102 3.21 -6.51 -5.41
N MET A 103 1.96 -6.82 -5.75
CA MET A 103 1.59 -8.18 -6.15
C MET A 103 2.05 -8.44 -7.59
N LEU A 104 3.08 -9.27 -7.78
CA LEU A 104 3.60 -9.64 -9.11
C LEU A 104 2.81 -10.77 -9.75
N SER A 105 2.30 -11.69 -8.93
CA SER A 105 1.47 -12.82 -9.36
C SER A 105 0.52 -13.25 -8.25
N LYS A 106 -0.36 -14.22 -8.52
CA LYS A 106 -1.31 -14.76 -7.53
C LYS A 106 -0.65 -15.30 -6.26
N ASN A 107 0.63 -15.67 -6.31
CA ASN A 107 1.34 -16.32 -5.22
C ASN A 107 2.61 -15.56 -4.77
N GLU A 108 2.95 -14.43 -5.38
CA GLU A 108 4.21 -13.73 -5.15
C GLU A 108 4.00 -12.23 -4.96
N LEU A 109 4.63 -11.72 -3.91
CA LEU A 109 4.65 -10.34 -3.50
C LEU A 109 6.10 -9.81 -3.57
N PHE A 110 6.27 -8.65 -4.16
CA PHE A 110 7.53 -7.92 -4.19
C PHE A 110 7.53 -6.84 -3.12
N VAL A 111 8.49 -6.90 -2.21
CA VAL A 111 8.68 -5.97 -1.10
C VAL A 111 10.04 -5.26 -1.28
N PRO A 112 10.06 -4.09 -1.92
CA PRO A 112 11.31 -3.41 -2.30
C PRO A 112 12.17 -3.01 -1.10
N SER A 113 11.58 -2.75 0.05
CA SER A 113 12.33 -2.45 1.28
C SER A 113 13.16 -3.64 1.79
N LEU A 114 12.93 -4.84 1.27
CA LEU A 114 13.71 -6.05 1.57
C LEU A 114 14.80 -6.33 0.52
N LEU A 115 14.94 -5.49 -0.50
CA LEU A 115 16.05 -5.59 -1.43
C LEU A 115 17.37 -5.36 -0.69
N PRO A 116 18.44 -6.09 -1.09
CA PRO A 116 19.75 -5.88 -0.51
C PRO A 116 20.25 -4.48 -0.88
N VAL A 117 20.86 -3.79 0.09
CA VAL A 117 21.49 -2.47 -0.14
C VAL A 117 22.62 -2.57 -1.17
N ASN A 118 23.30 -3.71 -1.19
CA ASN A 118 24.38 -3.98 -2.13
C ASN A 118 23.83 -4.73 -3.35
N GLU A 119 24.03 -4.16 -4.55
CA GLU A 119 23.74 -4.84 -5.80
C GLU A 119 24.50 -6.17 -5.86
N LYS A 120 23.77 -7.29 -6.04
CA LYS A 120 24.38 -8.58 -6.34
C LYS A 120 24.74 -8.59 -7.82
N THR A 121 25.97 -8.19 -8.12
CA THR A 121 26.62 -8.28 -9.45
C THR A 121 25.77 -7.75 -10.60
N THR A 122 26.03 -6.51 -10.98
CA THR A 122 25.61 -5.89 -12.23
C THR A 122 25.67 -6.92 -13.36
N CYS A 123 24.58 -7.06 -14.13
CA CYS A 123 24.54 -7.89 -15.32
C CYS A 123 25.80 -7.58 -16.15
N LYS A 124 26.78 -8.50 -16.17
CA LYS A 124 27.89 -8.47 -17.13
C LYS A 124 27.32 -8.86 -18.48
N ASN A 125 26.42 -8.04 -19.00
CA ASN A 125 26.02 -8.13 -20.38
C ASN A 125 27.30 -7.81 -21.15
N ASN A 126 27.83 -8.81 -21.85
CA ASN A 126 28.81 -8.60 -22.90
C ASN A 126 28.13 -7.74 -23.98
N LEU A 127 28.05 -6.43 -23.72
CA LEU A 127 27.46 -5.43 -24.61
C LEU A 127 28.47 -5.25 -25.73
N GLN A 128 28.40 -6.15 -26.71
CA GLN A 128 29.28 -6.14 -27.87
C GLN A 128 28.96 -5.01 -28.86
N ASN A 129 27.94 -4.17 -28.63
CA ASN A 129 27.56 -3.09 -29.54
C ASN A 129 27.02 -1.85 -28.79
N GLU A 130 27.09 -0.72 -29.48
CA GLU A 130 26.76 0.67 -29.07
C GLU A 130 25.68 0.79 -27.97
N VAL A 131 26.07 1.39 -26.84
CA VAL A 131 25.19 1.63 -25.69
C VAL A 131 24.69 3.06 -25.71
N TYR A 132 23.38 3.25 -25.81
CA TYR A 132 22.76 4.55 -25.57
C TYR A 132 22.63 4.82 -24.07
N ARG A 133 23.22 5.91 -23.59
CA ARG A 133 23.18 6.31 -22.18
C ARG A 133 22.30 7.55 -22.00
N ARG A 134 21.39 7.50 -21.02
CA ARG A 134 20.62 8.66 -20.55
C ARG A 134 20.88 8.86 -19.06
N GLN A 135 21.17 10.10 -18.67
CA GLN A 135 21.42 10.48 -17.28
C GLN A 135 20.32 11.44 -16.81
N TYR A 136 19.80 11.20 -15.60
CA TYR A 136 18.82 12.06 -14.96
C TYR A 136 19.46 12.66 -13.71
N LEU A 137 19.69 13.97 -13.71
CA LEU A 137 20.16 14.70 -12.55
C LEU A 137 18.96 15.21 -11.75
N MET A 138 18.87 14.81 -10.49
CA MET A 138 17.83 15.25 -9.56
C MET A 138 18.50 15.93 -8.37
N SER A 139 17.98 17.08 -7.94
CA SER A 139 18.46 17.77 -6.72
C SER A 139 18.19 16.95 -5.45
N PHE A 140 17.15 16.12 -5.49
CA PHE A 140 16.77 15.18 -4.45
C PHE A 140 15.97 14.02 -5.06
N VAL A 141 16.15 12.80 -4.57
CA VAL A 141 15.37 11.62 -4.98
C VAL A 141 14.30 11.33 -3.92
N PRO A 142 13.00 11.44 -4.24
CA PRO A 142 11.93 11.10 -3.31
C PRO A 142 12.01 9.66 -2.80
N SER A 143 11.64 9.43 -1.53
CA SER A 143 11.74 8.12 -0.87
C SER A 143 10.92 7.01 -1.54
N GLY A 144 9.86 7.35 -2.27
CA GLY A 144 9.06 6.40 -3.07
C GLY A 144 9.44 6.33 -4.55
N PHE A 145 10.44 7.10 -5.02
CA PHE A 145 10.75 7.22 -6.45
C PHE A 145 11.05 5.86 -7.10
N TRP A 146 11.97 5.10 -6.49
CA TRP A 146 12.37 3.80 -7.03
C TRP A 146 11.25 2.77 -6.97
N PHE A 147 10.40 2.84 -5.94
CA PHE A 147 9.24 1.98 -5.83
C PHE A 147 8.25 2.23 -6.98
N MET A 148 7.87 3.50 -7.16
CA MET A 148 6.94 3.93 -8.19
C MET A 148 7.47 3.71 -9.61
N LEU A 149 8.80 3.67 -9.78
CA LEU A 149 9.40 3.35 -11.07
C LEU A 149 9.26 1.87 -11.44
N ILE A 150 9.17 0.98 -10.45
CA ILE A 150 9.06 -0.47 -10.65
C ILE A 150 7.61 -0.93 -10.81
N LYS A 151 6.66 -0.25 -10.14
CA LYS A 151 5.22 -0.54 -10.17
C LYS A 151 4.57 -0.16 -11.49
#